data_AF-A0A956H4X8-F1
#
_entry.id   AF-A0A956H4X8-F1
#
_cell.length_a   1.000
_cell.length_b   1.000
_cell.length_c   1.000
_cell.angle_alpha   90.00
_cell.angle_beta   90.00
_cell.angle_gamma   90.00
#
_symmetry.space_group_name_H-M   'P 1'
#
loop_
_entity.id
_entity.type
_entity.pdbx_description
1 polymer ?
#
loop_
_entity_poly.entity_id
_entity_poly.type
_entity_poly.pdbx_seq_one_letter_code
_entity_poly.pdbx_strand_id
1 'polypeptide(L)'
;MTSSPKRHLRARLGALALSCSLVVFAGTVLTPAPAVAWDPSTTHQGLLEAALTRSALHLRWMDASDLQRGLFTDLRIDPALLSVEERRMIELALRQSHADLGAQPLGGPGSCPRADAPPQTQLFCVDRDLWQQPALGWLRLGMIAEVSPPARHVHHFLDRHDAEAMVWEDRELSPALLRIRQARSNGEPAAGVATGTDFSGKAPSALAWLEDPEDLLAPAQTYAHLEQASLAPTQTLRDHHLGLEMPDDGALLHVVQDLSVPAHARGDATAFFSPLSAVSGDRGLPLQEFVRLAYNRSDLPGLSRLPTTPPTGEPLAQTLREHLLGRETTEDQPGLEGLAMLAARRFFSESSLPEAAFIDDTLSPAEAAAALLGKSEDNGLWPVESEGAVLSPWPAQRGYLLSPAGRALAAFDVDREGRIRPYLDETCYRDQAATLLPAAVDTSRSLLDLLWPAWPASSQSGDELTIEVPAWTSATLLWFVEDATGN
;
A
#
# COMPACT_ATOMS: atom_id res chain seq x y z
N MET A 1 66.11 22.08 -11.37
CA MET A 1 66.35 23.09 -12.42
C MET A 1 66.65 22.34 -13.72
N THR A 2 65.66 22.28 -14.63
CA THR A 2 65.72 22.76 -16.04
C THR A 2 66.70 21.97 -16.93
N SER A 3 66.38 21.38 -18.08
CA SER A 3 65.29 21.53 -19.05
C SER A 3 65.46 20.46 -20.17
N SER A 4 64.35 19.88 -20.68
CA SER A 4 64.01 19.47 -22.09
C SER A 4 65.03 18.76 -23.03
N PRO A 5 64.68 18.25 -24.24
CA PRO A 5 63.38 18.04 -24.88
C PRO A 5 63.19 16.66 -25.62
N LYS A 6 61.97 16.51 -26.15
CA LYS A 6 61.41 15.51 -27.10
C LYS A 6 62.31 15.19 -28.33
N ARG A 7 62.14 13.98 -28.89
CA ARG A 7 61.96 13.62 -30.34
C ARG A 7 61.98 12.09 -30.52
N HIS A 8 60.85 11.46 -30.84
CA HIS A 8 60.46 10.94 -32.18
C HIS A 8 61.27 9.73 -32.68
N LEU A 9 60.62 8.58 -32.95
CA LEU A 9 60.28 8.05 -34.29
C LEU A 9 59.93 6.53 -34.29
N ARG A 10 58.91 6.18 -35.08
CA ARG A 10 58.66 4.92 -35.83
C ARG A 10 58.24 3.67 -35.03
N ALA A 11 56.98 3.23 -35.04
CA ALA A 11 56.12 2.74 -36.14
C ALA A 11 56.58 1.40 -36.76
N ARG A 12 55.85 0.31 -36.43
CA ARG A 12 55.51 -0.91 -37.21
C ARG A 12 54.43 -1.63 -36.38
N LEU A 13 53.11 -1.53 -36.62
CA LEU A 13 52.28 -2.00 -37.74
C LEU A 13 52.60 -3.42 -38.22
N GLY A 14 51.62 -4.31 -38.01
CA GLY A 14 51.57 -5.73 -38.35
C GLY A 14 50.54 -6.41 -37.44
N ALA A 15 49.25 -6.06 -37.52
CA ALA A 15 48.29 -6.69 -38.44
C ALA A 15 48.21 -8.21 -38.27
N LEU A 16 47.32 -8.66 -37.37
CA LEU A 16 46.69 -9.97 -37.50
C LEU A 16 45.19 -9.77 -37.24
N ALA A 17 44.46 -10.03 -38.31
CA ALA A 17 43.05 -9.82 -38.47
C ALA A 17 42.24 -10.96 -37.83
N LEU A 18 41.02 -10.60 -37.44
CA LEU A 18 39.80 -11.40 -37.50
C LEU A 18 39.90 -12.90 -37.16
N SER A 19 39.36 -13.22 -35.98
CA SER A 19 38.50 -14.40 -35.86
C SER A 19 37.51 -14.21 -34.71
N CYS A 20 36.28 -13.90 -35.11
CA CYS A 20 35.02 -14.41 -34.58
C CYS A 20 34.97 -14.78 -33.09
N SER A 21 34.33 -13.91 -32.31
CA SER A 21 33.25 -14.29 -31.39
C SER A 21 32.50 -13.03 -30.97
N LEU A 22 31.77 -12.48 -31.94
CA LEU A 22 30.61 -11.63 -31.68
C LEU A 22 29.54 -12.61 -31.18
N VAL A 23 29.64 -12.99 -29.91
CA VAL A 23 28.50 -13.59 -29.21
C VAL A 23 27.55 -12.42 -29.02
N VAL A 24 26.70 -12.23 -30.03
CA VAL A 24 25.37 -11.66 -29.83
C VAL A 24 24.69 -12.62 -28.85
N PHE A 25 24.97 -12.41 -27.56
CA PHE A 25 24.01 -12.77 -26.55
C PHE A 25 22.82 -11.89 -26.92
N ALA A 26 21.89 -12.50 -27.66
CA ALA A 26 20.48 -12.30 -27.42
C ALA A 26 20.24 -12.70 -25.96
N GLY A 27 20.80 -11.91 -25.04
CA GLY A 27 20.19 -11.71 -23.75
C GLY A 27 18.86 -11.10 -24.14
N THR A 28 17.84 -11.95 -24.19
CA THR A 28 16.55 -11.56 -23.67
C THR A 28 16.86 -10.66 -22.49
N VAL A 29 16.68 -9.36 -22.69
CA VAL A 29 16.55 -8.40 -21.61
C VAL A 29 15.31 -8.89 -20.88
N LEU A 30 15.50 -9.91 -20.05
CA LEU A 30 14.68 -10.13 -18.90
C LEU A 30 14.96 -8.86 -18.12
N THR A 31 14.15 -7.83 -18.40
CA THR A 31 13.99 -6.73 -17.48
C THR A 31 13.71 -7.43 -16.16
N PRO A 32 14.64 -7.37 -15.19
CA PRO A 32 14.37 -7.97 -13.90
C PRO A 32 13.06 -7.34 -13.42
N ALA A 33 12.04 -8.18 -13.24
CA ALA A 33 10.85 -7.74 -12.56
C ALA A 33 11.33 -7.34 -11.15
N PRO A 34 11.06 -6.11 -10.69
CA PRO A 34 11.36 -5.78 -9.30
C PRO A 34 10.67 -6.81 -8.39
N ALA A 35 11.30 -7.24 -7.29
CA ALA A 35 10.58 -7.95 -6.25
C ALA A 35 9.40 -7.09 -5.81
N VAL A 36 8.22 -7.50 -6.24
CA VAL A 36 6.98 -6.85 -5.89
C VAL A 36 6.58 -7.44 -4.54
N ALA A 37 7.24 -6.96 -3.48
CA ALA A 37 6.97 -7.37 -2.11
C ALA A 37 5.63 -6.75 -1.69
N TRP A 38 4.74 -7.51 -1.02
CA TRP A 38 3.36 -7.08 -0.72
C TRP A 38 2.69 -6.52 -1.97
N ASP A 39 2.71 -7.34 -3.01
CA ASP A 39 2.38 -6.89 -4.34
C ASP A 39 0.91 -6.42 -4.41
N PRO A 40 0.66 -5.21 -4.98
CA PRO A 40 -0.67 -4.70 -5.25
C PRO A 40 -1.58 -5.70 -5.96
N SER A 41 -0.99 -6.67 -6.67
CA SER A 41 -1.66 -7.70 -7.45
C SER A 41 -1.85 -9.03 -6.69
N THR A 42 -1.23 -9.23 -5.54
CA THR A 42 -1.34 -10.49 -4.76
C THR A 42 -1.80 -10.23 -3.33
N THR A 43 -0.90 -9.88 -2.42
CA THR A 43 -1.20 -9.75 -0.98
C THR A 43 -2.28 -8.70 -0.72
N HIS A 44 -2.14 -7.51 -1.34
CA HIS A 44 -3.13 -6.43 -1.22
C HIS A 44 -4.52 -6.86 -1.72
N GLN A 45 -4.58 -7.62 -2.82
CA GLN A 45 -5.83 -8.16 -3.33
C GLN A 45 -6.44 -9.18 -2.37
N GLY A 46 -5.62 -10.03 -1.74
CA GLY A 46 -6.08 -10.98 -0.73
C GLY A 46 -6.65 -10.28 0.50
N LEU A 47 -5.98 -9.22 0.98
CA LEU A 47 -6.45 -8.40 2.09
C LEU A 47 -7.76 -7.69 1.74
N LEU A 48 -7.85 -7.14 0.53
CA LEU A 48 -9.05 -6.53 0.02
C LEU A 48 -10.23 -7.52 -0.04
N GLU A 49 -10.03 -8.71 -0.62
CA GLU A 49 -11.07 -9.72 -0.71
C GLU A 49 -11.56 -10.18 0.66
N ALA A 50 -10.63 -10.37 1.60
CA ALA A 50 -10.97 -10.70 2.97
C ALA A 50 -11.73 -9.56 3.67
N ALA A 51 -11.41 -8.30 3.36
CA ALA A 51 -12.09 -7.15 3.91
C ALA A 51 -13.52 -7.00 3.35
N LEU A 52 -13.67 -7.09 2.03
CA LEU A 52 -14.95 -7.00 1.33
C LEU A 52 -15.94 -8.10 1.74
N THR A 53 -15.45 -9.32 1.99
CA THR A 53 -16.30 -10.43 2.46
C THR A 53 -16.78 -10.26 3.91
N ARG A 54 -16.17 -9.34 4.67
CA ARG A 54 -16.52 -9.04 6.07
C ARG A 54 -17.24 -7.70 6.23
N SER A 55 -17.14 -6.80 5.26
CA SER A 55 -17.81 -5.52 5.26
C SER A 55 -19.27 -5.67 4.85
N ALA A 56 -20.09 -4.68 5.20
CA ALA A 56 -21.46 -4.57 4.75
C ALA A 56 -21.56 -3.95 3.36
N LEU A 57 -20.48 -3.41 2.79
CA LEU A 57 -20.48 -2.66 1.52
C LEU A 57 -21.26 -3.38 0.42
N HIS A 58 -20.94 -4.64 0.14
CA HIS A 58 -21.61 -5.37 -0.93
C HIS A 58 -23.13 -5.45 -0.72
N LEU A 59 -23.55 -5.76 0.51
CA LEU A 59 -24.97 -5.88 0.86
C LEU A 59 -25.68 -4.52 0.86
N ARG A 60 -25.02 -3.47 1.36
CA ARG A 60 -25.52 -2.09 1.35
C ARG A 60 -25.68 -1.58 -0.07
N TRP A 61 -24.73 -1.89 -0.95
CA TRP A 61 -24.83 -1.56 -2.36
C TRP A 61 -26.01 -2.28 -3.01
N MET A 62 -26.15 -3.59 -2.77
CA MET A 62 -27.28 -4.35 -3.28
C MET A 62 -28.60 -3.74 -2.81
N ASP A 63 -28.72 -3.39 -1.53
CA ASP A 63 -29.92 -2.78 -0.96
C ASP A 63 -30.24 -1.42 -1.62
N ALA A 64 -29.23 -0.57 -1.80
CA ALA A 64 -29.38 0.74 -2.43
C ALA A 64 -29.66 0.70 -3.94
N SER A 65 -29.36 -0.41 -4.61
CA SER A 65 -29.50 -0.57 -6.06
C SER A 65 -30.64 -1.50 -6.45
N ASP A 66 -31.65 -1.67 -5.60
CA ASP A 66 -32.79 -2.58 -5.81
C ASP A 66 -32.34 -4.02 -6.16
N LEU A 67 -31.37 -4.53 -5.41
CA LEU A 67 -30.77 -5.87 -5.55
C LEU A 67 -30.05 -6.11 -6.88
N GLN A 68 -29.59 -5.06 -7.58
CA GLN A 68 -28.57 -5.23 -8.60
C GLN A 68 -27.27 -5.74 -7.96
N ARG A 69 -26.33 -6.23 -8.77
CA ARG A 69 -25.27 -7.20 -8.43
C ARG A 69 -24.24 -6.74 -7.36
N GLY A 70 -24.52 -5.71 -6.57
CA GLY A 70 -23.66 -5.14 -5.54
C GLY A 70 -22.36 -4.65 -6.16
N LEU A 71 -21.23 -5.03 -5.57
CA LEU A 71 -19.91 -4.78 -6.14
C LEU A 71 -19.64 -5.42 -7.51
N PHE A 72 -20.52 -6.30 -7.99
CA PHE A 72 -20.46 -6.82 -9.37
C PHE A 72 -21.31 -6.02 -10.36
N THR A 73 -21.82 -4.85 -9.94
CA THR A 73 -22.48 -3.88 -10.82
C THR A 73 -21.43 -3.28 -11.74
N ASP A 74 -21.70 -3.29 -13.04
CA ASP A 74 -20.78 -2.71 -14.02
C ASP A 74 -20.89 -1.18 -13.99
N LEU A 75 -19.76 -0.51 -13.79
CA LEU A 75 -19.62 0.94 -13.86
C LEU A 75 -18.79 1.31 -15.09
N ARG A 76 -19.06 2.50 -15.64
CA ARG A 76 -18.49 2.95 -16.91
C ARG A 76 -17.75 4.25 -16.72
N ILE A 77 -16.46 4.26 -17.04
CA ILE A 77 -15.67 5.49 -17.13
C ILE A 77 -15.60 5.92 -18.59
N ASP A 78 -15.79 7.22 -18.83
CA ASP A 78 -15.65 7.85 -20.14
C ASP A 78 -14.29 8.56 -20.20
N PRO A 79 -13.31 8.02 -20.96
CA PRO A 79 -11.98 8.62 -21.06
C PRO A 79 -11.97 10.03 -21.67
N ALA A 80 -13.06 10.46 -22.32
CA ALA A 80 -13.18 11.81 -22.86
C ALA A 80 -13.54 12.86 -21.80
N LEU A 81 -14.07 12.43 -20.65
CA LEU A 81 -14.41 13.30 -19.52
C LEU A 81 -13.26 13.45 -18.52
N LEU A 82 -12.24 12.58 -18.61
CA LEU A 82 -11.08 12.62 -17.73
C LEU A 82 -10.13 13.78 -18.08
N SER A 83 -9.50 14.34 -17.05
CA SER A 83 -8.29 15.12 -17.23
C SER A 83 -7.17 14.28 -17.84
N VAL A 84 -6.15 14.97 -18.36
CA VAL A 84 -4.97 14.30 -18.95
C VAL A 84 -4.24 13.46 -17.90
N GLU A 85 -4.23 13.89 -16.65
CA GLU A 85 -3.49 13.26 -15.56
C GLU A 85 -4.23 12.01 -15.04
N GLU A 86 -5.54 12.11 -14.77
CA GLU A 86 -6.38 10.96 -14.40
C GLU A 86 -6.33 9.87 -15.47
N ARG A 87 -6.52 10.26 -16.74
CA ARG A 87 -6.46 9.32 -17.85
C ARG A 87 -5.12 8.59 -17.92
N ARG A 88 -4.01 9.32 -17.75
CA ARG A 88 -2.67 8.74 -17.77
C ARG A 88 -2.46 7.78 -16.60
N MET A 89 -2.94 8.14 -15.41
CA MET A 89 -2.85 7.31 -14.20
C MET A 89 -3.63 6.00 -14.39
N ILE A 90 -4.89 6.07 -14.84
CA ILE A 90 -5.71 4.88 -15.13
C ILE A 90 -5.06 4.03 -16.23
N GLU A 91 -4.64 4.61 -17.36
CA GLU A 91 -3.97 3.87 -18.44
C GLU A 91 -2.64 3.22 -18.00
N LEU A 92 -1.94 3.82 -17.03
CA LEU A 92 -0.73 3.22 -16.46
C LEU A 92 -1.09 2.05 -15.54
N ALA A 93 -2.06 2.22 -14.65
CA ALA A 93 -2.55 1.16 -13.76
C ALA A 93 -3.08 -0.05 -14.56
N LEU A 94 -3.85 0.20 -15.62
CA LEU A 94 -4.36 -0.82 -16.53
C LEU A 94 -3.23 -1.60 -17.24
N ARG A 95 -2.12 -0.94 -17.57
CA ARG A 95 -0.96 -1.63 -18.17
C ARG A 95 -0.19 -2.48 -17.17
N GLN A 96 -0.22 -2.11 -15.90
CA GLN A 96 0.48 -2.82 -14.83
C GLN A 96 -0.37 -3.94 -14.23
N SER A 97 -1.70 -3.89 -14.39
CA SER A 97 -2.59 -4.89 -13.82
C SER A 97 -2.49 -6.24 -14.53
N HIS A 98 -2.33 -7.31 -13.74
CA HIS A 98 -2.33 -8.66 -14.26
C HIS A 98 -3.74 -9.07 -14.72
N ALA A 99 -3.81 -9.84 -15.82
CA ALA A 99 -5.07 -10.18 -16.46
C ALA A 99 -6.01 -11.01 -15.57
N ASP A 100 -5.48 -11.79 -14.63
CA ASP A 100 -6.22 -12.66 -13.70
C ASP A 100 -6.76 -11.92 -12.46
N LEU A 101 -6.42 -10.64 -12.28
CA LEU A 101 -6.97 -9.82 -11.18
C LEU A 101 -8.43 -9.44 -11.40
N GLY A 102 -8.89 -9.50 -12.65
CA GLY A 102 -10.17 -8.89 -13.03
C GLY A 102 -10.17 -7.37 -12.82
N ALA A 103 -8.99 -6.75 -13.00
CA ALA A 103 -8.72 -5.31 -12.97
C ALA A 103 -8.62 -4.71 -14.40
N GLN A 104 -9.05 -5.45 -15.43
CA GLN A 104 -9.03 -5.05 -16.83
C GLN A 104 -10.46 -4.78 -17.30
N PRO A 105 -10.76 -3.58 -17.82
CA PRO A 105 -12.09 -3.22 -18.27
C PRO A 105 -12.38 -3.85 -19.63
N LEU A 106 -13.65 -4.02 -19.91
CA LEU A 106 -14.15 -4.20 -21.27
C LEU A 106 -14.20 -2.83 -21.96
N GLY A 107 -13.99 -2.80 -23.27
CA GLY A 107 -13.99 -1.54 -24.02
C GLY A 107 -12.73 -0.69 -23.79
N GLY A 108 -12.85 0.60 -24.09
CA GLY A 108 -11.78 1.60 -23.98
C GLY A 108 -11.20 2.07 -25.31
N PRO A 109 -10.40 3.15 -25.30
CA PRO A 109 -9.85 3.74 -26.51
C PRO A 109 -9.04 2.74 -27.33
N GLY A 110 -9.51 2.45 -28.54
CA GLY A 110 -8.85 1.51 -29.46
C GLY A 110 -9.04 0.02 -29.15
N SER A 111 -9.87 -0.34 -28.17
CA SER A 111 -10.22 -1.73 -27.83
C SER A 111 -11.20 -2.34 -28.83
N CYS A 112 -12.10 -1.52 -29.38
CA CYS A 112 -13.13 -2.00 -30.28
C CYS A 112 -12.59 -2.21 -31.70
N PRO A 113 -12.94 -3.35 -32.34
CA PRO A 113 -12.58 -3.57 -33.73
C PRO A 113 -13.13 -2.46 -34.62
N ARG A 114 -12.42 -2.17 -35.71
CA ARG A 114 -12.89 -1.23 -36.74
C ARG A 114 -14.29 -1.64 -37.23
N ALA A 115 -15.08 -0.67 -37.69
CA ALA A 115 -16.46 -0.89 -38.10
C ALA A 115 -16.63 -1.93 -39.24
N ASP A 116 -15.55 -2.26 -39.96
CA ASP A 116 -15.49 -3.29 -41.01
C ASP A 116 -15.12 -4.69 -40.49
N ALA A 117 -14.84 -4.85 -39.20
CA ALA A 117 -14.53 -6.14 -38.60
C ALA A 117 -15.77 -7.06 -38.52
N PRO A 118 -15.59 -8.40 -38.52
CA PRO A 118 -16.71 -9.34 -38.45
C PRO A 118 -17.62 -9.09 -37.24
N PRO A 119 -18.96 -9.22 -37.35
CA PRO A 119 -19.89 -8.94 -36.26
C PRO A 119 -19.58 -9.69 -34.96
N GLN A 120 -19.01 -10.89 -35.04
CA GLN A 120 -18.60 -11.67 -33.87
C GLN A 120 -17.49 -11.01 -33.05
N THR A 121 -16.63 -10.21 -33.69
CA THR A 121 -15.57 -9.46 -33.01
C THR A 121 -16.09 -8.19 -32.34
N GLN A 122 -17.21 -7.65 -32.83
CA GLN A 122 -17.87 -6.46 -32.28
C GLN A 122 -18.66 -6.77 -30.99
N LEU A 123 -18.95 -8.04 -30.70
CA LEU A 123 -19.74 -8.45 -29.51
C LEU A 123 -19.06 -8.13 -28.16
N PHE A 124 -17.75 -7.92 -28.16
CA PHE A 124 -16.98 -7.57 -26.97
C PHE A 124 -16.70 -6.07 -26.86
N CYS A 125 -17.23 -5.28 -27.80
CA CYS A 125 -17.14 -3.83 -27.77
C CYS A 125 -18.27 -3.27 -26.88
N VAL A 126 -17.89 -2.61 -25.78
CA VAL A 126 -18.81 -1.79 -25.00
C VAL A 126 -18.68 -0.36 -25.50
N ASP A 127 -19.74 0.19 -26.11
CA ASP A 127 -19.88 1.61 -26.49
C ASP A 127 -18.57 2.31 -26.94
N ARG A 128 -17.82 1.63 -27.82
CA ARG A 128 -16.54 2.03 -28.42
C ARG A 128 -15.43 2.38 -27.43
N ASP A 129 -15.45 3.60 -26.92
CA ASP A 129 -14.32 4.21 -26.22
C ASP A 129 -14.49 4.23 -24.70
N LEU A 130 -15.64 3.79 -24.17
CA LEU A 130 -15.88 3.68 -22.73
C LEU A 130 -15.12 2.51 -22.13
N TRP A 131 -14.55 2.69 -20.93
CA TRP A 131 -14.10 1.58 -20.10
C TRP A 131 -15.26 1.10 -19.23
N GLN A 132 -15.59 -0.18 -19.27
CA GLN A 132 -16.62 -0.79 -18.41
C GLN A 132 -16.03 -1.92 -17.59
N GLN A 133 -16.31 -1.90 -16.29
CA GLN A 133 -15.88 -2.96 -15.38
C GLN A 133 -16.75 -3.00 -14.12
N PRO A 134 -16.88 -4.14 -13.43
CA PRO A 134 -17.50 -4.16 -12.12
C PRO A 134 -16.89 -3.16 -11.14
N ALA A 135 -17.68 -2.62 -10.22
CA ALA A 135 -17.20 -1.78 -9.11
C ALA A 135 -16.03 -2.43 -8.36
N LEU A 136 -16.12 -3.73 -8.08
CA LEU A 136 -15.00 -4.52 -7.53
C LEU A 136 -13.74 -4.43 -8.40
N GLY A 137 -13.89 -4.51 -9.72
CA GLY A 137 -12.76 -4.46 -10.64
C GLY A 137 -12.07 -3.08 -10.66
N TRP A 138 -12.84 -2.01 -10.53
CA TRP A 138 -12.33 -0.65 -10.39
C TRP A 138 -11.61 -0.45 -9.05
N LEU A 139 -12.17 -0.98 -7.96
CA LEU A 139 -11.53 -0.95 -6.64
C LEU A 139 -10.21 -1.72 -6.63
N ARG A 140 -10.16 -2.90 -7.28
CA ARG A 140 -8.91 -3.63 -7.47
C ARG A 140 -7.88 -2.85 -8.29
N LEU A 141 -8.32 -2.10 -9.31
CA LEU A 141 -7.46 -1.24 -10.10
C LEU A 141 -6.88 -0.10 -9.26
N GLY A 142 -7.67 0.48 -8.36
CA GLY A 142 -7.24 1.50 -7.40
C GLY A 142 -6.02 1.09 -6.59
N MET A 143 -6.02 -0.15 -6.06
CA MET A 143 -4.86 -0.70 -5.33
C MET A 143 -3.56 -0.67 -6.15
N ILE A 144 -3.67 -0.79 -7.48
CA ILE A 144 -2.53 -0.81 -8.42
C ILE A 144 -2.19 0.61 -8.86
N ALA A 145 -3.21 1.44 -9.08
CA ALA A 145 -3.08 2.85 -9.43
C ALA A 145 -2.27 3.61 -8.38
N GLU A 146 -2.47 3.27 -7.11
CA GLU A 146 -1.79 3.92 -6.00
C GLU A 146 -0.27 3.77 -6.05
N VAL A 147 0.25 2.72 -6.67
CA VAL A 147 1.70 2.53 -6.87
C VAL A 147 2.14 2.75 -8.31
N SER A 148 1.27 3.33 -9.13
CA SER A 148 1.46 3.55 -10.56
C SER A 148 1.37 5.04 -10.90
N PRO A 149 2.49 5.76 -11.06
CA PRO A 149 3.86 5.25 -11.17
C PRO A 149 4.51 4.91 -9.83
N PRO A 150 5.61 4.13 -9.83
CA PRO A 150 6.32 3.73 -8.60
C PRO A 150 6.82 4.89 -7.72
N ALA A 151 6.84 6.11 -8.24
CA ALA A 151 7.13 7.31 -7.45
C ALA A 151 6.12 7.53 -6.31
N ARG A 152 4.89 7.03 -6.41
CA ARG A 152 3.83 7.20 -5.41
C ARG A 152 4.11 6.48 -4.08
N HIS A 153 4.91 5.39 -4.06
CA HIS A 153 5.26 4.69 -2.80
C HIS A 153 5.86 5.60 -1.72
N VAL A 154 6.41 6.76 -2.09
CA VAL A 154 7.07 7.65 -1.13
C VAL A 154 6.10 8.27 -0.12
N HIS A 155 4.79 8.39 -0.37
CA HIS A 155 3.86 8.89 0.65
C HIS A 155 3.22 7.79 1.50
N HIS A 156 3.65 6.53 1.37
CA HIS A 156 3.12 5.41 2.14
C HIS A 156 3.77 5.27 3.52
N PHE A 157 4.46 6.29 4.00
CA PHE A 157 5.27 6.27 5.21
C PHE A 157 4.76 7.27 6.23
N LEU A 158 4.80 6.90 7.52
CA LEU A 158 4.69 7.85 8.63
C LEU A 158 6.07 8.27 9.13
N ASP A 159 6.16 9.38 9.85
CA ASP A 159 7.39 9.70 10.56
C ASP A 159 7.50 8.87 11.86
N ARG A 160 8.69 8.32 12.10
CA ARG A 160 8.98 7.45 13.25
C ARG A 160 8.71 8.11 14.61
N HIS A 161 9.03 9.41 14.73
CA HIS A 161 9.04 10.11 16.00
C HIS A 161 7.72 10.85 16.23
N ASP A 162 7.13 11.34 15.15
CA ASP A 162 5.86 12.04 15.15
C ASP A 162 4.98 11.50 14.04
N ALA A 163 4.17 10.48 14.36
CA ALA A 163 3.27 9.87 13.39
C ALA A 163 2.32 10.88 12.74
N GLU A 164 2.08 12.04 13.37
CA GLU A 164 1.20 13.12 12.88
C GLU A 164 1.93 14.15 12.00
N ALA A 165 3.25 14.01 11.82
CA ALA A 165 4.02 14.93 11.02
C ALA A 165 3.51 14.94 9.57
N MET A 166 3.38 16.14 8.99
CA MET A 166 2.90 16.30 7.61
C MET A 166 3.92 15.80 6.57
N VAL A 167 5.19 15.71 6.95
CA VAL A 167 6.29 15.24 6.11
C VAL A 167 7.04 14.21 6.92
N TRP A 168 7.34 13.07 6.30
CA TRP A 168 8.21 12.08 6.91
C TRP A 168 9.65 12.24 6.42
N GLU A 169 10.60 11.87 7.27
CA GLU A 169 12.02 11.87 6.94
C GLU A 169 12.68 10.55 7.34
N ASP A 170 13.40 9.94 6.40
CA ASP A 170 14.32 8.87 6.73
C ASP A 170 15.57 9.45 7.42
N ARG A 171 15.87 9.03 8.64
CA ARG A 171 17.04 9.51 9.39
C ARG A 171 18.29 8.65 9.22
N GLU A 172 18.14 7.44 8.69
CA GLU A 172 19.25 6.51 8.46
C GLU A 172 20.02 6.87 7.19
N LEU A 173 19.34 7.53 6.23
CA LEU A 173 19.95 7.98 4.99
C LEU A 173 19.79 9.48 4.78
N SER A 174 20.86 10.11 4.28
CA SER A 174 20.73 11.45 3.74
C SER A 174 19.70 11.47 2.59
N PRO A 175 18.93 12.57 2.42
CA PRO A 175 17.98 12.73 1.33
C PRO A 175 18.58 12.42 -0.05
N ALA A 176 19.85 12.80 -0.28
CA ALA A 176 20.54 12.52 -1.53
C ALA A 176 20.74 11.02 -1.82
N LEU A 177 21.05 10.22 -0.81
CA LEU A 177 21.19 8.77 -0.95
C LEU A 177 19.83 8.10 -1.16
N LEU A 178 18.81 8.56 -0.42
CA LEU A 178 17.46 8.04 -0.56
C LEU A 178 16.91 8.29 -1.97
N ARG A 179 17.12 9.49 -2.54
CA ARG A 179 16.82 9.78 -3.96
C ARG A 179 17.50 8.83 -4.93
N ILE A 180 18.79 8.56 -4.74
CA ILE A 180 19.53 7.62 -5.62
C ILE A 180 18.94 6.20 -5.51
N ARG A 181 18.54 5.78 -4.31
CA ARG A 181 17.93 4.45 -4.11
C ARG A 181 16.54 4.37 -4.74
N GLN A 182 15.68 5.36 -4.50
CA GLN A 182 14.35 5.47 -5.10
C GLN A 182 14.43 5.47 -6.63
N ALA A 183 15.32 6.27 -7.22
CA ALA A 183 15.52 6.32 -8.65
C ALA A 183 15.96 4.98 -9.26
N ARG A 184 16.84 4.24 -8.57
CA ARG A 184 17.26 2.90 -8.99
C ARG A 184 16.15 1.87 -8.85
N SER A 185 15.26 2.04 -7.87
CA SER A 185 14.09 1.18 -7.67
C SER A 185 13.05 1.40 -8.76
N ASN A 186 12.83 2.67 -9.11
CA ASN A 186 11.73 3.10 -9.97
C ASN A 186 12.12 3.27 -11.44
N GLY A 187 13.40 3.12 -11.77
CA GLY A 187 13.91 3.32 -13.13
C GLY A 187 13.92 4.78 -13.57
N GLU A 188 14.03 5.73 -12.63
CA GLU A 188 13.96 7.16 -12.92
C GLU A 188 15.14 7.65 -13.78
N PRO A 189 14.92 8.61 -14.70
CA PRO A 189 16.00 9.20 -15.49
C PRO A 189 17.04 9.87 -14.59
N ALA A 190 18.33 9.68 -14.91
CA ALA A 190 19.44 10.28 -14.15
C ALA A 190 19.35 11.82 -14.02
N ALA A 191 18.68 12.49 -14.95
CA ALA A 191 18.45 13.93 -14.91
C ALA A 191 17.57 14.34 -13.73
N GLY A 192 16.46 13.64 -13.48
CA GLY A 192 15.55 13.93 -12.38
C GLY A 192 16.15 13.66 -10.99
N VAL A 193 17.03 12.66 -10.89
CA VAL A 193 17.84 12.41 -9.69
C VAL A 193 18.78 13.56 -9.38
N ALA A 194 19.41 14.13 -10.42
CA ALA A 194 20.39 15.20 -10.26
C ALA A 194 19.73 16.54 -9.89
N THR A 195 18.53 16.82 -10.41
CA THR A 195 17.77 18.05 -10.13
C THR A 195 16.91 17.94 -8.87
N GLY A 196 16.60 16.72 -8.41
CA GLY A 196 15.67 16.49 -7.31
C GLY A 196 14.23 16.85 -7.65
N THR A 197 13.89 16.88 -8.94
CA THR A 197 12.56 17.26 -9.43
C THR A 197 11.51 16.18 -9.17
N ASP A 198 11.93 14.93 -9.08
CA ASP A 198 11.01 13.79 -9.01
C ASP A 198 10.77 13.35 -7.55
N PHE A 199 11.80 13.43 -6.72
CA PHE A 199 11.72 13.18 -5.29
C PHE A 199 12.84 13.96 -4.61
N SER A 200 12.52 14.68 -3.53
CA SER A 200 13.51 15.50 -2.81
C SER A 200 14.31 14.73 -1.76
N GLY A 201 13.89 13.49 -1.45
CA GLY A 201 14.31 12.74 -0.26
C GLY A 201 13.39 12.96 0.95
N LYS A 202 12.31 13.73 0.77
CA LYS A 202 11.18 13.92 1.67
C LYS A 202 9.89 13.89 0.86
N ALA A 203 8.80 13.43 1.46
CA ALA A 203 7.47 13.39 0.87
C ALA A 203 6.41 13.65 1.94
N PRO A 204 5.16 14.02 1.54
CA PRO A 204 4.03 13.98 2.45
C PRO A 204 3.99 12.64 3.20
N SER A 205 3.69 12.68 4.50
CA SER A 205 3.40 11.44 5.22
C SER A 205 2.10 10.82 4.72
N ALA A 206 1.88 9.54 5.03
CA ALA A 206 0.62 8.88 4.70
C ALA A 206 -0.58 9.60 5.30
N LEU A 207 -0.45 10.21 6.49
CA LEU A 207 -1.50 11.04 7.07
C LEU A 207 -1.71 12.35 6.31
N ALA A 208 -0.64 13.03 5.89
CA ALA A 208 -0.76 14.23 5.08
C ALA A 208 -1.45 13.94 3.74
N TRP A 209 -1.14 12.79 3.14
CA TRP A 209 -1.78 12.32 1.91
C TRP A 209 -3.28 12.09 2.08
N LEU A 210 -3.74 11.57 3.24
CA LEU A 210 -5.19 11.42 3.50
C LEU A 210 -5.98 12.72 3.43
N GLU A 211 -5.29 13.85 3.64
CA GLU A 211 -5.87 15.19 3.65
C GLU A 211 -5.49 16.01 2.41
N ASP A 212 -4.76 15.43 1.45
CA ASP A 212 -4.25 16.13 0.26
C ASP A 212 -5.37 16.31 -0.78
N PRO A 213 -5.86 17.54 -1.03
CA PRO A 213 -6.90 17.77 -2.02
C PRO A 213 -6.37 17.76 -3.46
N GLU A 214 -5.05 17.80 -3.66
CA GLU A 214 -4.44 17.89 -4.99
C GLU A 214 -4.00 16.52 -5.52
N ASP A 215 -3.90 15.50 -4.66
CA ASP A 215 -3.60 14.14 -5.12
C ASP A 215 -4.86 13.47 -5.72
N LEU A 216 -4.69 12.85 -6.89
CA LEU A 216 -5.78 12.30 -7.68
C LEU A 216 -6.46 11.06 -7.07
N LEU A 217 -5.85 10.43 -6.06
CA LEU A 217 -6.37 9.21 -5.42
C LEU A 217 -6.54 9.38 -3.90
N ALA A 218 -6.26 10.57 -3.36
CA ALA A 218 -6.47 10.85 -1.94
C ALA A 218 -7.97 10.89 -1.61
N PRO A 219 -8.36 10.62 -0.35
CA PRO A 219 -9.78 10.54 0.06
C PRO A 219 -10.63 11.76 -0.29
N ALA A 220 -10.02 12.94 -0.44
CA ALA A 220 -10.73 14.14 -0.88
C ALA A 220 -11.41 13.95 -2.26
N GLN A 221 -10.76 13.21 -3.18
CA GLN A 221 -11.32 12.90 -4.49
C GLN A 221 -12.47 11.90 -4.41
N THR A 222 -12.37 10.89 -3.53
CA THR A 222 -13.48 9.96 -3.23
C THR A 222 -14.75 10.73 -2.90
N TYR A 223 -14.67 11.67 -1.95
CA TYR A 223 -15.84 12.46 -1.56
C TYR A 223 -16.33 13.39 -2.68
N ALA A 224 -15.43 13.98 -3.45
CA ALA A 224 -15.80 14.81 -4.59
C ALA A 224 -16.53 13.99 -5.67
N HIS A 225 -16.07 12.79 -5.99
CA HIS A 225 -16.73 11.90 -6.94
C HIS A 225 -18.06 11.35 -6.41
N LEU A 226 -18.18 11.00 -5.12
CA LEU A 226 -19.47 10.65 -4.51
C LEU A 226 -20.47 11.80 -4.59
N GLU A 227 -20.03 13.03 -4.35
CA GLU A 227 -20.87 14.23 -4.52
C GLU A 227 -21.31 14.38 -5.99
N GLN A 228 -20.37 14.33 -6.95
CA GLN A 228 -20.72 14.44 -8.37
C GLN A 228 -21.63 13.30 -8.84
N ALA A 229 -21.42 12.07 -8.36
CA ALA A 229 -22.31 10.93 -8.64
C ALA A 229 -23.72 11.17 -8.09
N SER A 230 -23.84 11.73 -6.88
CA SER A 230 -25.12 12.01 -6.25
C SER A 230 -25.90 13.14 -6.94
N LEU A 231 -25.17 14.10 -7.54
CA LEU A 231 -25.73 15.27 -8.23
C LEU A 231 -25.87 15.08 -9.74
N ALA A 232 -25.36 13.98 -10.30
CA ALA A 232 -25.26 13.81 -11.74
C ALA A 232 -26.64 13.65 -12.40
N PRO A 233 -26.94 14.43 -13.46
CA PRO A 233 -28.27 14.51 -14.04
C PRO A 233 -28.65 13.31 -14.91
N THR A 234 -27.71 12.40 -15.19
CA THR A 234 -27.95 11.23 -16.04
C THR A 234 -27.24 10.01 -15.47
N GLN A 235 -27.80 8.82 -15.68
CA GLN A 235 -27.16 7.57 -15.27
C GLN A 235 -25.71 7.44 -15.77
N THR A 236 -25.43 7.83 -17.03
CA THR A 236 -24.07 7.77 -17.58
C THR A 236 -23.06 8.59 -16.78
N LEU A 237 -23.44 9.80 -16.34
CA LEU A 237 -22.58 10.64 -15.51
C LEU A 237 -22.48 10.11 -14.08
N ARG A 238 -23.54 9.51 -13.53
CA ARG A 238 -23.51 8.85 -12.23
C ARG A 238 -22.54 7.66 -12.26
N ASP A 239 -22.67 6.79 -13.24
CA ASP A 239 -21.79 5.62 -13.45
C ASP A 239 -20.33 6.03 -13.65
N HIS A 240 -20.08 7.17 -14.33
CA HIS A 240 -18.75 7.74 -14.52
C HIS A 240 -18.10 8.10 -13.19
N HIS A 241 -18.79 8.87 -12.35
CA HIS A 241 -18.24 9.31 -11.08
C HIS A 241 -18.16 8.18 -10.05
N LEU A 242 -19.15 7.27 -9.99
CA LEU A 242 -19.03 6.04 -9.19
C LEU A 242 -17.86 5.16 -9.68
N GLY A 243 -17.62 5.12 -10.99
CA GLY A 243 -16.50 4.41 -11.57
C GLY A 243 -15.14 4.99 -11.18
N LEU A 244 -15.04 6.31 -11.00
CA LEU A 244 -13.81 7.01 -10.58
C LEU A 244 -13.58 6.98 -9.07
N GLU A 245 -14.64 6.92 -8.30
CA GLU A 245 -14.56 6.83 -6.85
C GLU A 245 -14.02 5.46 -6.38
N MET A 246 -14.39 4.37 -7.08
CA MET A 246 -13.94 3.02 -6.72
C MET A 246 -12.41 2.86 -6.71
N PRO A 247 -11.65 3.35 -7.70
CA PRO A 247 -10.20 3.40 -7.64
C PRO A 247 -9.65 4.20 -6.46
N ASP A 248 -10.29 5.29 -6.04
CA ASP A 248 -9.85 6.08 -4.89
C ASP A 248 -9.99 5.27 -3.59
N ASP A 249 -11.10 4.56 -3.42
CA ASP A 249 -11.31 3.61 -2.32
C ASP A 249 -10.23 2.52 -2.30
N GLY A 250 -9.91 1.97 -3.48
CA GLY A 250 -8.82 1.01 -3.63
C GLY A 250 -7.46 1.60 -3.25
N ALA A 251 -7.18 2.83 -3.65
CA ALA A 251 -5.93 3.52 -3.30
C ALA A 251 -5.80 3.78 -1.80
N LEU A 252 -6.87 4.24 -1.15
CA LEU A 252 -6.92 4.39 0.31
C LEU A 252 -6.64 3.06 1.03
N LEU A 253 -7.30 1.99 0.61
CA LEU A 253 -7.07 0.67 1.21
C LEU A 253 -5.64 0.17 1.00
N HIS A 254 -5.01 0.49 -0.13
CA HIS A 254 -3.60 0.18 -0.37
C HIS A 254 -2.72 0.87 0.68
N VAL A 255 -2.81 2.19 0.81
CA VAL A 255 -1.98 2.95 1.76
C VAL A 255 -2.20 2.48 3.20
N VAL A 256 -3.45 2.23 3.59
CA VAL A 256 -3.78 1.72 4.93
C VAL A 256 -3.18 0.34 5.18
N GLN A 257 -3.22 -0.55 4.19
CA GLN A 257 -2.63 -1.88 4.30
C GLN A 257 -1.10 -1.80 4.39
N ASP A 258 -0.47 -0.89 3.67
CA ASP A 258 0.98 -0.62 3.81
C ASP A 258 1.31 -0.13 5.22
N LEU A 259 0.47 0.68 5.86
CA LEU A 259 0.68 1.10 7.24
C LEU A 259 0.55 -0.03 8.27
N SER A 260 0.13 -1.24 7.88
CA SER A 260 0.27 -2.43 8.73
C SER A 260 1.68 -3.01 8.73
N VAL A 261 2.56 -2.57 7.83
CA VAL A 261 3.96 -2.97 7.74
C VAL A 261 4.80 -2.09 8.66
N PRO A 262 5.61 -2.66 9.58
CA PRO A 262 6.38 -1.86 10.53
C PRO A 262 7.30 -0.84 9.88
N ALA A 263 7.87 -1.13 8.70
CA ALA A 263 8.74 -0.18 8.00
C ALA A 263 7.97 1.05 7.50
N HIS A 264 6.78 0.88 6.92
CA HIS A 264 5.92 1.98 6.49
C HIS A 264 5.45 2.82 7.68
N ALA A 265 4.97 2.15 8.73
CA ALA A 265 4.50 2.82 9.95
C ALA A 265 5.62 3.54 10.74
N ARG A 266 6.89 3.19 10.51
CA ARG A 266 8.07 3.79 11.17
C ARG A 266 8.92 4.67 10.24
N GLY A 267 8.50 4.91 9.00
CA GLY A 267 9.27 5.75 8.06
C GLY A 267 10.60 5.14 7.62
N ASP A 268 10.72 3.81 7.64
CA ASP A 268 11.95 3.08 7.31
C ASP A 268 12.04 2.82 5.79
N ALA A 269 12.12 3.90 5.03
CA ALA A 269 12.30 3.82 3.57
C ALA A 269 13.68 3.27 3.19
N THR A 270 14.66 3.36 4.10
CA THR A 270 15.98 2.76 3.97
C THR A 270 15.88 1.25 3.81
N ALA A 271 15.08 0.59 4.66
CA ALA A 271 14.75 -0.82 4.52
C ALA A 271 14.00 -1.08 3.21
N PHE A 272 12.96 -0.30 2.92
CA PHE A 272 12.12 -0.48 1.74
C PHE A 272 12.90 -0.46 0.42
N PHE A 273 13.82 0.49 0.27
CA PHE A 273 14.66 0.57 -0.93
C PHE A 273 15.94 -0.27 -0.85
N SER A 274 16.08 -1.16 0.14
CA SER A 274 17.22 -2.07 0.20
C SER A 274 17.06 -3.24 -0.78
N PRO A 275 18.16 -3.79 -1.34
CA PRO A 275 18.06 -4.94 -2.24
C PRO A 275 17.56 -6.19 -1.51
N LEU A 276 16.60 -6.89 -2.10
CA LEU A 276 16.16 -8.22 -1.65
C LEU A 276 17.05 -9.33 -2.22
N SER A 277 17.66 -9.09 -3.38
CA SER A 277 18.68 -9.99 -3.94
C SER A 277 19.77 -9.23 -4.70
N ALA A 278 20.68 -9.97 -5.33
CA ALA A 278 21.70 -9.42 -6.21
C ALA A 278 21.14 -8.95 -7.56
N VAL A 279 19.88 -9.26 -7.87
CA VAL A 279 19.22 -8.85 -9.12
C VAL A 279 18.99 -7.34 -9.11
N SER A 280 19.37 -6.64 -10.19
CA SER A 280 19.19 -5.20 -10.27
C SER A 280 17.70 -4.83 -10.26
N GLY A 281 17.30 -3.87 -9.42
CA GLY A 281 15.90 -3.47 -9.27
C GLY A 281 15.10 -4.34 -8.30
N ASP A 282 15.66 -5.45 -7.84
CA ASP A 282 15.04 -6.34 -6.86
C ASP A 282 15.17 -5.75 -5.45
N ARG A 283 14.20 -4.91 -5.08
CA ARG A 283 14.18 -4.12 -3.84
C ARG A 283 12.81 -4.20 -3.21
N GLY A 284 12.75 -4.08 -1.89
CA GLY A 284 11.52 -4.17 -1.12
C GLY A 284 11.81 -4.60 0.30
N LEU A 285 10.76 -4.84 1.07
CA LEU A 285 10.88 -5.28 2.46
C LEU A 285 10.89 -6.81 2.56
N PRO A 286 11.82 -7.42 3.32
CA PRO A 286 11.84 -8.86 3.49
C PRO A 286 10.55 -9.42 4.13
N LEU A 287 9.90 -8.70 5.05
CA LEU A 287 8.58 -9.09 5.58
C LEU A 287 7.55 -9.23 4.45
N GLN A 288 7.49 -8.24 3.57
CA GLN A 288 6.55 -8.19 2.47
C GLN A 288 6.78 -9.34 1.48
N GLU A 289 8.05 -9.68 1.21
CA GLU A 289 8.43 -10.83 0.37
C GLU A 289 8.11 -12.17 1.06
N PHE A 290 8.36 -12.28 2.37
CA PHE A 290 7.97 -13.44 3.16
C PHE A 290 6.45 -13.68 3.08
N VAL A 291 5.63 -12.63 3.28
CA VAL A 291 4.17 -12.73 3.19
C VAL A 291 3.71 -13.16 1.81
N ARG A 292 4.30 -12.59 0.74
CA ARG A 292 3.99 -12.97 -0.64
C ARG A 292 4.26 -14.45 -0.91
N LEU A 293 5.41 -14.96 -0.46
CA LEU A 293 5.81 -16.36 -0.64
C LEU A 293 5.02 -17.33 0.25
N ALA A 294 4.73 -16.93 1.49
CA ALA A 294 4.11 -17.80 2.48
C ALA A 294 2.58 -17.87 2.36
N TYR A 295 1.92 -16.77 1.98
CA TYR A 295 0.46 -16.62 2.02
C TYR A 295 -0.17 -16.20 0.69
N ASN A 296 0.58 -15.46 -0.14
CA ASN A 296 0.11 -14.97 -1.44
C ASN A 296 -1.26 -14.25 -1.30
N ARG A 297 -2.21 -14.47 -2.22
CA ARG A 297 -3.57 -13.91 -2.19
C ARG A 297 -4.56 -14.71 -1.32
N SER A 298 -4.40 -16.02 -1.19
CA SER A 298 -5.48 -16.90 -0.71
C SER A 298 -5.26 -17.52 0.68
N ASP A 299 -4.03 -17.54 1.19
CA ASP A 299 -3.67 -18.28 2.41
C ASP A 299 -3.35 -17.36 3.59
N LEU A 300 -3.95 -16.17 3.64
CA LEU A 300 -3.71 -15.20 4.71
C LEU A 300 -4.08 -15.80 6.09
N PRO A 301 -3.22 -15.64 7.13
CA PRO A 301 -3.46 -16.20 8.45
C PRO A 301 -4.54 -15.45 9.20
N GLY A 302 -5.14 -16.11 10.20
CA GLY A 302 -5.93 -15.43 11.24
C GLY A 302 -7.19 -14.73 10.76
N LEU A 303 -7.74 -15.12 9.60
CA LEU A 303 -8.97 -14.58 9.01
C LEU A 303 -10.26 -14.85 9.81
N SER A 304 -10.15 -15.38 11.02
CA SER A 304 -11.27 -15.47 11.95
C SER A 304 -11.48 -14.12 12.63
N ARG A 305 -12.74 -13.70 12.77
CA ARG A 305 -13.10 -12.43 13.41
C ARG A 305 -12.42 -12.30 14.79
N LEU A 306 -11.72 -11.20 15.04
CA LEU A 306 -11.15 -10.93 16.35
C LEU A 306 -12.28 -10.71 17.36
N PRO A 307 -12.12 -11.07 18.64
CA PRO A 307 -13.19 -10.93 19.66
C PRO A 307 -13.69 -9.49 19.82
N THR A 308 -12.87 -8.51 19.44
CA THR A 308 -13.15 -7.08 19.53
C THR A 308 -13.66 -6.47 18.23
N THR A 309 -13.82 -7.26 17.15
CA THR A 309 -14.32 -6.74 15.88
C THR A 309 -15.82 -6.45 16.01
N PRO A 310 -16.27 -5.20 15.81
CA PRO A 310 -17.68 -4.83 15.88
C PRO A 310 -18.48 -5.59 14.81
N PRO A 311 -19.82 -5.66 14.94
CA PRO A 311 -20.73 -6.20 13.92
C PRO A 311 -20.43 -5.70 12.51
N THR A 312 -20.81 -6.50 11.51
CA THR A 312 -20.62 -6.12 10.10
C THR A 312 -21.43 -4.87 9.79
N GLY A 313 -20.83 -3.87 9.15
CA GLY A 313 -21.44 -2.57 8.90
C GLY A 313 -21.16 -1.52 9.99
N GLU A 314 -20.58 -1.91 11.13
CA GLU A 314 -20.17 -0.94 12.16
C GLU A 314 -18.66 -0.69 12.04
N PRO A 315 -18.22 0.55 11.79
CA PRO A 315 -16.80 0.85 11.76
C PRO A 315 -16.18 0.81 13.18
N LEU A 316 -14.91 0.39 13.26
CA LEU A 316 -14.07 0.40 14.47
C LEU A 316 -13.82 1.81 15.01
N ALA A 317 -13.78 2.79 14.11
CA ALA A 317 -13.44 4.18 14.38
C ALA A 317 -14.33 5.11 13.54
N GLN A 318 -14.44 6.38 13.95
CA GLN A 318 -15.30 7.35 13.27
C GLN A 318 -14.56 8.19 12.23
N THR A 319 -13.23 8.15 12.22
CA THR A 319 -12.40 8.92 11.28
C THR A 319 -11.29 8.05 10.69
N LEU A 320 -10.78 8.43 9.51
CA LEU A 320 -9.62 7.77 8.89
C LEU A 320 -8.40 7.81 9.84
N ARG A 321 -8.19 8.94 10.52
CA ARG A 321 -7.09 9.13 11.47
C ARG A 321 -7.16 8.16 12.64
N GLU A 322 -8.33 7.97 13.24
CA GLU A 322 -8.52 7.03 14.36
C GLU A 322 -8.24 5.58 13.95
N HIS A 323 -8.53 5.18 12.70
CA HIS A 323 -8.19 3.85 12.21
C HIS A 323 -6.66 3.61 12.18
N LEU A 324 -5.88 4.65 11.90
CA LEU A 324 -4.44 4.57 11.76
C LEU A 324 -3.70 4.80 13.08
N LEU A 325 -4.08 5.84 13.82
CA LEU A 325 -3.40 6.28 15.04
C LEU A 325 -4.05 5.78 16.33
N GLY A 326 -5.33 5.39 16.25
CA GLY A 326 -6.12 5.01 17.41
C GLY A 326 -6.79 6.20 18.09
N ARG A 327 -7.38 5.93 19.24
CA ARG A 327 -7.97 6.94 20.14
C ARG A 327 -7.89 6.48 21.59
N GLU A 328 -7.82 7.45 22.49
CA GLU A 328 -7.88 7.18 23.92
C GLU A 328 -9.28 6.71 24.36
N THR A 329 -9.34 6.08 25.53
CA THR A 329 -10.62 5.71 26.15
C THR A 329 -11.35 6.96 26.61
N THR A 330 -12.61 7.10 26.20
CA THR A 330 -13.53 8.13 26.69
C THR A 330 -14.63 7.49 27.54
N GLU A 331 -15.50 8.30 28.17
CA GLU A 331 -16.64 7.77 28.93
C GLU A 331 -17.57 6.91 28.06
N ASP A 332 -17.72 7.29 26.78
CA ASP A 332 -18.67 6.67 25.85
C ASP A 332 -18.05 5.60 24.95
N GLN A 333 -16.71 5.54 24.84
CA GLN A 333 -16.05 4.65 23.89
C GLN A 333 -14.74 4.05 24.44
N PRO A 334 -14.54 2.72 24.35
CA PRO A 334 -13.29 2.08 24.78
C PRO A 334 -12.14 2.50 23.88
N GLY A 335 -10.92 2.66 24.40
CA GLY A 335 -9.76 3.02 23.59
C GLY A 335 -9.52 2.06 22.42
N LEU A 336 -8.97 2.59 21.34
CA LEU A 336 -8.63 1.85 20.13
C LEU A 336 -7.14 2.03 19.85
N GLU A 337 -6.44 0.92 19.65
CA GLU A 337 -5.10 0.93 19.08
C GLU A 337 -5.21 1.00 17.56
N GLY A 338 -4.67 2.05 16.94
CA GLY A 338 -4.68 2.22 15.49
C GLY A 338 -3.70 1.28 14.78
N LEU A 339 -3.99 0.95 13.53
CA LEU A 339 -3.22 -0.02 12.74
C LEU A 339 -1.74 0.34 12.61
N ALA A 340 -1.45 1.62 12.33
CA ALA A 340 -0.08 2.08 12.18
C ALA A 340 0.65 2.07 13.52
N MET A 341 -0.04 2.43 14.61
CA MET A 341 0.54 2.39 15.96
C MET A 341 0.80 0.94 16.41
N LEU A 342 -0.10 0.01 16.08
CA LEU A 342 0.10 -1.42 16.30
C LEU A 342 1.38 -1.91 15.59
N ALA A 343 1.52 -1.61 14.30
CA ALA A 343 2.69 -1.99 13.51
C ALA A 343 3.97 -1.34 14.04
N ALA A 344 3.96 -0.02 14.24
CA ALA A 344 5.12 0.75 14.64
C ALA A 344 5.59 0.45 16.06
N ARG A 345 4.68 0.27 17.02
CA ARG A 345 5.04 0.20 18.45
C ARG A 345 5.19 -1.22 18.97
N ARG A 346 4.77 -2.25 18.22
CA ARG A 346 4.93 -3.64 18.64
C ARG A 346 6.02 -4.42 17.91
N PHE A 347 6.49 -3.90 16.78
CA PHE A 347 7.40 -4.63 15.91
C PHE A 347 8.54 -3.74 15.43
N PHE A 348 9.71 -4.34 15.24
CA PHE A 348 10.81 -3.71 14.54
C PHE A 348 10.64 -3.87 13.02
N SER A 349 11.04 -2.84 12.28
CA SER A 349 11.53 -2.90 10.89
C SER A 349 13.05 -3.05 10.85
N GLU A 350 13.62 -3.34 9.68
CA GLU A 350 15.03 -3.69 9.48
C GLU A 350 16.01 -2.64 9.99
N SER A 351 15.74 -1.34 9.78
CA SER A 351 16.61 -0.25 10.24
C SER A 351 16.22 0.27 11.64
N SER A 352 15.19 -0.30 12.25
CA SER A 352 14.75 0.11 13.59
C SER A 352 15.23 -0.79 14.72
N LEU A 353 15.94 -1.87 14.38
CA LEU A 353 16.58 -2.76 15.33
C LEU A 353 17.63 -2.01 16.16
N PRO A 354 17.86 -2.44 17.42
CA PRO A 354 18.97 -1.91 18.21
C PRO A 354 20.32 -2.11 17.53
N GLU A 355 21.27 -1.20 17.76
CA GLU A 355 22.63 -1.36 17.25
C GLU A 355 23.32 -2.58 17.89
N ALA A 356 24.29 -3.16 17.17
CA ALA A 356 25.08 -4.26 17.71
C ALA A 356 25.91 -3.80 18.91
N ALA A 357 25.83 -4.54 20.02
CA ALA A 357 26.43 -4.12 21.29
C ALA A 357 27.23 -5.24 21.96
N PHE A 358 28.27 -4.87 22.72
CA PHE A 358 28.95 -5.79 23.63
C PHE A 358 28.09 -5.98 24.88
N ILE A 359 27.59 -7.20 25.07
CA ILE A 359 26.76 -7.56 26.23
C ILE A 359 27.53 -8.56 27.09
N ASP A 360 27.63 -8.28 28.38
CA ASP A 360 28.32 -9.14 29.35
C ASP A 360 27.55 -10.46 29.51
N ASP A 361 28.24 -11.58 29.28
CA ASP A 361 27.65 -12.94 29.30
C ASP A 361 27.28 -13.42 30.70
N THR A 362 27.68 -12.69 31.74
CA THR A 362 27.31 -12.94 33.14
C THR A 362 25.98 -12.33 33.53
N LEU A 363 25.42 -11.42 32.70
CA LEU A 363 24.09 -10.83 32.93
C LEU A 363 23.00 -11.90 32.86
N SER A 364 21.93 -11.70 33.62
CA SER A 364 20.72 -12.50 33.42
C SER A 364 20.11 -12.24 32.03
N PRO A 365 19.31 -13.17 31.49
CA PRO A 365 18.63 -13.01 30.21
C PRO A 365 17.87 -11.68 30.05
N ALA A 366 17.24 -11.21 31.12
CA ALA A 366 16.47 -9.96 31.13
C ALA A 366 17.37 -8.73 31.16
N GLU A 367 18.45 -8.74 31.96
CA GLU A 367 19.42 -7.65 32.00
C GLU A 367 20.17 -7.51 30.68
N ALA A 368 20.51 -8.64 30.04
CA ALA A 368 21.13 -8.67 28.72
C ALA A 368 20.21 -8.10 27.62
N ALA A 369 18.91 -8.44 27.66
CA ALA A 369 17.91 -7.87 26.76
C ALA A 369 17.73 -6.36 26.97
N ALA A 370 17.65 -5.90 28.23
CA ALA A 370 17.55 -4.48 28.54
C ALA A 370 18.80 -3.70 28.09
N ALA A 371 19.99 -4.30 28.25
CA ALA A 371 21.25 -3.72 27.78
C ALA A 371 21.30 -3.62 26.23
N LEU A 372 20.74 -4.60 25.52
CA LEU A 372 20.63 -4.56 24.06
C LEU A 372 19.58 -3.55 23.57
N LEU A 373 18.40 -3.53 24.18
CA LEU A 373 17.27 -2.69 23.78
C LEU A 373 17.48 -1.20 24.06
N GLY A 374 18.35 -0.85 25.01
CA GLY A 374 18.50 0.52 25.48
C GLY A 374 17.23 1.04 26.17
N LYS A 375 16.98 2.35 26.10
CA LYS A 375 15.73 2.93 26.64
C LYS A 375 14.58 2.71 25.65
N SER A 376 13.36 2.54 26.16
CA SER A 376 12.14 2.36 25.35
C SER A 376 11.90 3.52 24.38
N GLU A 377 12.20 4.76 24.80
CA GLU A 377 12.12 5.93 23.92
C GLU A 377 13.02 5.81 22.68
N ASP A 378 14.17 5.15 22.81
CA ASP A 378 15.17 5.02 21.74
C ASP A 378 14.79 3.91 20.74
N ASN A 379 14.27 2.79 21.24
CA ASN A 379 13.86 1.66 20.40
C ASN A 379 12.45 1.84 19.79
N GLY A 380 11.64 2.73 20.36
CA GLY A 380 10.32 3.09 19.86
C GLY A 380 9.26 1.99 20.01
N LEU A 381 9.56 0.90 20.73
CA LEU A 381 8.56 -0.10 21.11
C LEU A 381 7.75 0.38 22.32
N TRP A 382 6.55 -0.18 22.48
CA TRP A 382 5.80 0.03 23.69
C TRP A 382 6.39 -0.73 24.90
N PRO A 383 6.21 -0.18 26.11
CA PRO A 383 6.63 -0.82 27.35
C PRO A 383 6.18 -2.29 27.46
N VAL A 384 4.95 -2.61 27.03
CA VAL A 384 4.41 -3.99 27.10
C VAL A 384 5.22 -5.01 26.28
N GLU A 385 5.96 -4.55 25.27
CA GLU A 385 6.79 -5.41 24.42
C GLU A 385 8.25 -5.43 24.92
N SER A 386 8.76 -4.34 25.49
CA SER A 386 10.16 -4.22 25.91
C SER A 386 10.43 -4.50 27.40
N GLU A 387 9.52 -4.13 28.30
CA GLU A 387 9.72 -4.27 29.75
C GLU A 387 9.54 -5.72 30.20
N GLY A 388 10.63 -6.38 30.55
CA GLY A 388 10.65 -7.81 30.86
C GLY A 388 10.96 -8.71 29.66
N ALA A 389 11.37 -8.12 28.54
CA ALA A 389 11.94 -8.87 27.42
C ALA A 389 13.21 -9.64 27.85
N VAL A 390 13.51 -10.74 27.17
CA VAL A 390 14.65 -11.61 27.50
C VAL A 390 15.41 -12.05 26.24
N LEU A 391 16.72 -12.26 26.36
CA LEU A 391 17.48 -13.02 25.37
C LEU A 391 17.38 -14.51 25.67
N SER A 392 16.98 -15.32 24.70
CA SER A 392 16.81 -16.77 24.88
C SER A 392 17.29 -17.57 23.66
N PRO A 393 18.17 -18.57 23.84
CA PRO A 393 18.93 -18.85 25.07
C PRO A 393 19.94 -17.73 25.37
N TRP A 394 20.31 -17.55 26.66
CA TRP A 394 21.37 -16.64 27.07
C TRP A 394 22.21 -17.23 28.23
N PRO A 395 23.56 -17.11 28.19
CA PRO A 395 24.36 -16.62 27.07
C PRO A 395 24.40 -17.62 25.90
N ALA A 396 24.41 -17.12 24.66
CA ALA A 396 24.50 -17.95 23.47
C ALA A 396 25.07 -17.19 22.26
N GLN A 397 25.56 -17.93 21.28
CA GLN A 397 26.05 -17.36 20.01
C GLN A 397 24.91 -16.93 19.07
N ARG A 398 23.71 -17.45 19.30
CA ARG A 398 22.49 -17.16 18.55
C ARG A 398 21.26 -17.45 19.40
N GLY A 399 20.19 -16.72 19.14
CA GLY A 399 18.92 -16.89 19.83
C GLY A 399 17.93 -15.83 19.41
N TYR A 400 16.99 -15.53 20.28
CA TYR A 400 15.97 -14.51 20.07
C TYR A 400 15.91 -13.54 21.24
N LEU A 401 15.66 -12.28 20.91
CA LEU A 401 15.06 -11.31 21.82
C LEU A 401 13.56 -11.56 21.83
N LEU A 402 13.04 -12.00 22.97
CA LEU A 402 11.64 -12.34 23.17
C LEU A 402 10.95 -11.26 23.99
N SER A 403 9.74 -10.88 23.60
CA SER A 403 8.88 -10.03 24.44
C SER A 403 8.46 -10.77 25.71
N PRO A 404 7.89 -10.08 26.72
CA PRO A 404 7.36 -10.72 27.93
C PRO A 404 6.31 -11.81 27.64
N ALA A 405 5.59 -11.69 26.51
CA ALA A 405 4.62 -12.67 26.04
C ALA A 405 5.26 -13.88 25.33
N GLY A 406 6.59 -13.91 25.18
CA GLY A 406 7.34 -14.97 24.51
C GLY A 406 7.39 -14.86 22.98
N ARG A 407 6.92 -13.74 22.40
CA ARG A 407 6.94 -13.49 20.95
C ARG A 407 8.33 -13.04 20.51
N ALA A 408 8.78 -13.46 19.32
CA ALA A 408 10.07 -13.02 18.79
C ALA A 408 10.01 -11.56 18.34
N LEU A 409 10.79 -10.69 19.00
CA LEU A 409 10.98 -9.29 18.58
C LEU A 409 12.09 -9.18 17.54
N ALA A 410 13.19 -9.90 17.76
CA ALA A 410 14.32 -10.01 16.84
C ALA A 410 15.07 -11.33 17.09
N ALA A 411 15.68 -11.90 16.05
CA ALA A 411 16.75 -12.88 16.21
C ALA A 411 18.05 -12.15 16.57
N PHE A 412 19.04 -12.86 17.13
CA PHE A 412 20.38 -12.32 17.32
C PHE A 412 21.46 -13.33 16.97
N ASP A 413 22.64 -12.83 16.56
CA ASP A 413 23.89 -13.58 16.49
C ASP A 413 25.05 -12.79 17.11
N VAL A 414 26.17 -13.47 17.35
CA VAL A 414 27.44 -12.81 17.71
C VAL A 414 28.20 -12.49 16.43
N ASP A 415 28.48 -11.21 16.20
CA ASP A 415 29.23 -10.76 15.03
C ASP A 415 30.74 -11.09 15.15
N ARG A 416 31.52 -10.73 14.12
CA ARG A 416 32.97 -11.01 14.09
C ARG A 416 33.76 -10.26 15.16
N GLU A 417 33.20 -9.20 15.72
CA GLU A 417 33.81 -8.38 16.77
C GLU A 417 33.39 -8.86 18.17
N GLY A 418 32.49 -9.84 18.27
CA GLY A 418 31.98 -10.36 19.54
C GLY A 418 30.76 -9.59 20.07
N ARG A 419 30.11 -8.77 19.24
CA ARG A 419 28.90 -8.02 19.62
C ARG A 419 27.65 -8.83 19.34
N ILE A 420 26.64 -8.68 20.19
CA ILE A 420 25.29 -9.18 19.93
C ILE A 420 24.65 -8.29 18.88
N ARG A 421 24.35 -8.86 17.71
CA ARG A 421 23.75 -8.18 16.57
C ARG A 421 22.33 -8.70 16.35
N PRO A 422 21.29 -7.87 16.54
CA PRO A 422 19.93 -8.26 16.24
C PRO A 422 19.65 -8.21 14.73
N TYR A 423 18.74 -9.05 14.26
CA TYR A 423 18.21 -9.08 12.90
C TYR A 423 16.80 -9.67 12.88
N LEU A 424 16.07 -9.46 11.79
CA LEU A 424 14.76 -10.08 11.57
C LEU A 424 14.92 -11.33 10.69
N ASP A 425 14.28 -12.42 11.08
CA ASP A 425 14.25 -13.68 10.33
C ASP A 425 12.80 -14.13 10.07
N GLU A 426 12.63 -15.28 9.41
CA GLU A 426 11.31 -15.84 9.10
C GLU A 426 10.43 -16.09 10.34
N THR A 427 11.02 -16.32 11.52
CA THR A 427 10.25 -16.49 12.76
C THR A 427 9.66 -15.15 13.17
N CYS A 428 10.46 -14.09 13.17
CA CYS A 428 9.98 -12.73 13.42
C CYS A 428 8.91 -12.30 12.41
N TYR A 429 9.13 -12.57 11.11
CA TYR A 429 8.17 -12.22 10.06
C TYR A 429 6.86 -13.01 10.17
N ARG A 430 6.91 -14.27 10.61
CA ARG A 430 5.71 -15.07 10.87
C ARG A 430 4.88 -14.49 12.02
N ASP A 431 5.53 -14.11 13.12
CA ASP A 431 4.87 -13.49 14.27
C ASP A 431 4.25 -12.13 13.91
N GLN A 432 4.99 -11.32 13.14
CA GLN A 432 4.51 -10.06 12.56
C GLN A 432 3.26 -10.30 11.71
N ALA A 433 3.35 -11.17 10.69
CA ALA A 433 2.24 -11.45 9.78
C ALA A 433 1.00 -12.01 10.48
N ALA A 434 1.18 -12.88 11.48
CA ALA A 434 0.08 -13.47 12.24
C ALA A 434 -0.75 -12.44 13.03
N THR A 435 -0.16 -11.30 13.39
CA THR A 435 -0.84 -10.21 14.09
C THR A 435 -1.32 -9.12 13.12
N LEU A 436 -0.47 -8.73 12.18
CA LEU A 436 -0.68 -7.53 11.36
C LEU A 436 -1.63 -7.78 10.19
N LEU A 437 -1.63 -8.97 9.57
CA LEU A 437 -2.54 -9.25 8.45
C LEU A 437 -4.02 -9.27 8.88
N PRO A 438 -4.43 -9.95 9.98
CA PRO A 438 -5.80 -9.84 10.48
C PRO A 438 -6.19 -8.40 10.82
N ALA A 439 -5.30 -7.63 11.45
CA ALA A 439 -5.55 -6.24 11.78
C ALA A 439 -5.72 -5.37 10.52
N ALA A 440 -4.90 -5.58 9.50
CA ALA A 440 -5.02 -4.89 8.21
C ALA A 440 -6.36 -5.18 7.53
N VAL A 441 -6.83 -6.44 7.57
CA VAL A 441 -8.15 -6.80 7.04
C VAL A 441 -9.28 -6.15 7.84
N ASP A 442 -9.23 -6.22 9.18
CA ASP A 442 -10.28 -5.67 10.03
C ASP A 442 -10.38 -4.14 9.89
N THR A 443 -9.25 -3.45 9.78
CA THR A 443 -9.18 -2.01 9.49
C THR A 443 -9.68 -1.71 8.07
N SER A 444 -9.27 -2.45 7.05
CA SER A 444 -9.74 -2.27 5.67
C SER A 444 -11.27 -2.44 5.58
N ARG A 445 -11.81 -3.49 6.21
CA ARG A 445 -13.25 -3.73 6.34
C ARG A 445 -13.94 -2.56 7.03
N SER A 446 -13.32 -2.05 8.08
CA SER A 446 -13.84 -0.94 8.86
C SER A 446 -13.94 0.35 8.06
N LEU A 447 -12.93 0.64 7.25
CA LEU A 447 -12.92 1.79 6.35
C LEU A 447 -14.00 1.67 5.29
N LEU A 448 -14.18 0.49 4.70
CA LEU A 448 -15.28 0.24 3.77
C LEU A 448 -16.65 0.47 4.44
N ASP A 449 -16.82 0.04 5.69
CA ASP A 449 -18.06 0.26 6.45
C ASP A 449 -18.26 1.74 6.89
N LEU A 450 -17.17 2.50 7.01
CA LEU A 450 -17.17 3.94 7.31
C LEU A 450 -17.53 4.76 6.07
N LEU A 451 -16.88 4.50 4.94
CA LEU A 451 -17.04 5.24 3.68
C LEU A 451 -18.40 4.96 3.04
N TRP A 452 -18.91 3.74 3.22
CA TRP A 452 -20.20 3.32 2.71
C TRP A 452 -21.14 2.95 3.86
N PRO A 453 -21.66 3.95 4.61
CA PRO A 453 -22.57 3.72 5.71
C PRO A 453 -23.91 3.12 5.21
N ALA A 454 -24.75 2.69 6.14
CA ALA A 454 -26.09 2.25 5.77
C ALA A 454 -26.85 3.39 5.09
N TRP A 455 -27.46 3.09 3.94
CA TRP A 455 -28.27 4.04 3.20
C TRP A 455 -29.56 4.35 3.96
N PRO A 456 -30.16 5.55 3.78
CA PRO A 456 -31.49 5.83 4.27
C PRO A 456 -32.48 4.83 3.70
N ALA A 457 -33.30 4.21 4.56
CA ALA A 457 -34.38 3.37 4.07
C ALA A 457 -35.46 4.29 3.48
N SER A 458 -36.03 3.90 2.35
CA SER A 458 -37.16 4.63 1.76
C SER A 458 -38.34 3.70 1.55
N SER A 459 -39.54 4.21 1.79
CA SER A 459 -40.78 3.48 1.51
C SER A 459 -41.80 4.42 0.89
N GLN A 460 -42.39 4.00 -0.22
CA GLN A 460 -43.44 4.75 -0.91
C GLN A 460 -44.82 4.17 -0.56
N SER A 461 -45.76 5.02 -0.15
CA SER A 461 -47.17 4.69 0.06
C SER A 461 -48.04 5.68 -0.69
N GLY A 462 -48.47 5.31 -1.90
CA GLY A 462 -49.17 6.23 -2.80
C GLY A 462 -48.24 7.35 -3.28
N ASP A 463 -48.64 8.60 -3.05
CA ASP A 463 -47.84 9.80 -3.40
C ASP A 463 -46.90 10.23 -2.26
N GLU A 464 -46.86 9.50 -1.14
CA GLU A 464 -46.01 9.79 0.01
C GLU A 464 -44.74 8.92 -0.03
N LEU A 465 -43.57 9.55 -0.04
CA LEU A 465 -42.30 8.87 0.26
C LEU A 465 -41.91 9.17 1.70
N THR A 466 -41.71 8.12 2.49
CA THR A 466 -41.06 8.20 3.80
C THR A 466 -39.60 7.81 3.64
N ILE A 467 -38.69 8.64 4.16
CA ILE A 467 -37.26 8.36 4.23
C ILE A 467 -36.87 8.27 5.71
N GLU A 468 -36.37 7.10 6.11
CA GLU A 468 -35.77 6.88 7.41
C GLU A 468 -34.25 7.06 7.29
N VAL A 469 -33.79 8.23 7.73
CA VAL A 469 -32.36 8.54 7.76
C VAL A 469 -31.77 7.91 9.04
N PRO A 470 -30.62 7.21 8.97
CA PRO A 470 -29.90 6.77 10.15
C PRO A 470 -29.53 7.98 11.04
N ALA A 471 -28.94 7.73 12.21
CA ALA A 471 -28.54 8.78 13.15
C ALA A 471 -27.37 9.65 12.60
N TRP A 472 -27.62 10.39 11.53
CA TRP A 472 -26.71 11.35 10.92
C TRP A 472 -26.98 12.72 11.54
N THR A 473 -26.28 13.03 12.63
CA THR A 473 -26.35 14.36 13.23
C THR A 473 -25.83 15.41 12.24
N SER A 474 -26.65 16.41 11.93
CA SER A 474 -26.32 17.56 11.08
C SER A 474 -26.22 17.31 9.56
N ALA A 475 -26.75 16.19 9.04
CA ALA A 475 -26.77 15.94 7.60
C ALA A 475 -27.77 16.84 6.85
N THR A 476 -27.40 17.25 5.63
CA THR A 476 -28.32 17.87 4.67
C THR A 476 -28.82 16.80 3.71
N LEU A 477 -30.13 16.59 3.63
CA LEU A 477 -30.74 15.69 2.67
C LEU A 477 -31.09 16.45 1.39
N LEU A 478 -30.51 16.03 0.27
CA LEU A 478 -30.87 16.47 -1.08
C LEU A 478 -31.58 15.32 -1.80
N TRP A 479 -32.67 15.62 -2.51
CA TRP A 479 -33.43 14.62 -3.24
C TRP A 479 -33.67 15.07 -4.69
N PHE A 480 -33.27 14.20 -5.62
CA PHE A 480 -33.49 14.32 -7.06
C PHE A 480 -34.58 13.34 -7.50
N VAL A 481 -35.48 13.78 -8.38
CA VAL A 481 -36.52 12.94 -8.96
C VAL A 481 -36.17 12.75 -10.43
N GLU A 482 -36.04 11.49 -10.85
CA GLU A 482 -35.74 11.10 -12.23
C GLU A 482 -36.98 10.43 -12.82
N ASP A 483 -37.37 10.84 -14.03
CA ASP A 483 -38.48 10.21 -14.75
C ASP A 483 -38.06 8.90 -15.42
N ALA A 484 -39.01 8.18 -16.03
CA ALA A 484 -38.75 6.90 -16.70
C ALA A 484 -37.78 6.99 -17.90
N THR A 485 -37.41 8.20 -18.32
CA THR A 485 -36.45 8.47 -19.41
C THR A 485 -35.06 8.86 -18.91
N GLY A 486 -34.87 8.94 -17.59
CA GLY A 486 -33.58 9.32 -17.01
C GLY A 486 -33.36 10.83 -16.92
N ASN A 487 -34.44 11.64 -16.86
CA ASN A 487 -34.39 13.11 -16.79
C ASN A 487 -34.98 13.68 -15.50
#